data_AF-A0A4Y5ZQQ5-F1
#
_entry.id   AF-A0A4Y5ZQQ5-F1
#
_cell.length_a   1.000
_cell.length_b   1.000
_cell.length_c   1.000
_cell.angle_alpha   90.00
_cell.angle_beta   90.00
_cell.angle_gamma   90.00
#
_symmetry.space_group_name_H-M   'P 1'
#
loop_
_entity.id
_entity.type
_entity.pdbx_description
1 polymer ?
#
loop_
_entity_poly.entity_id
_entity_poly.type
_entity_poly.pdbx_seq_one_letter_code
_entity_poly.pdbx_strand_id
1 'polypeptide(L)'
;MSASPALLAAPDSCERVKSDIQQKIINNGVPESGFTLNIVPNDQADQPDAQVVGHCANDTFKILYTRTSSGNYPVSGAGTQENAPAEPQ
;
A
#
# COMPACT_ATOMS: atom_id res chain seq x y z
N MET A 1 32.97 1.10 10.60
CA MET A 1 32.09 -0.06 10.32
C MET A 1 31.08 0.36 9.26
N SER A 2 31.20 -0.15 8.04
CA SER A 2 30.25 0.14 6.95
C SER A 2 28.91 -0.53 7.28
N ALA A 3 27.89 0.29 7.56
CA ALA A 3 26.53 -0.17 7.73
C ALA A 3 25.99 -0.61 6.37
N SER A 4 26.10 -1.90 6.07
CA SER A 4 25.25 -2.54 5.07
C SER A 4 23.83 -2.45 5.60
N PRO A 5 22.88 -1.80 4.88
CA PRO A 5 21.49 -1.84 5.27
C PRO A 5 21.08 -3.30 5.19
N ALA A 6 20.89 -3.92 6.35
CA ALA A 6 20.25 -5.22 6.44
C ALA A 6 18.93 -5.05 5.72
N LEU A 7 18.85 -5.69 4.55
CA LEU A 7 17.62 -6.10 3.91
C LEU A 7 16.66 -6.46 5.03
N LEU A 8 15.70 -5.58 5.29
CA LEU A 8 14.70 -5.76 6.33
C LEU A 8 13.89 -6.98 5.91
N ALA A 9 14.36 -8.16 6.32
CA ALA A 9 13.63 -9.39 6.17
C ALA A 9 12.34 -9.16 6.94
N ALA A 10 11.26 -8.87 6.21
CA ALA A 10 9.94 -8.86 6.79
C ALA A 10 9.77 -10.19 7.51
N PRO A 11 9.25 -10.22 8.74
CA PRO A 11 9.10 -11.47 9.47
C PRO A 11 8.29 -12.46 8.62
N ASP A 12 8.63 -13.77 8.67
CA ASP A 12 8.01 -14.84 7.87
C ASP A 12 6.46 -14.79 7.87
N SER A 13 5.88 -14.32 8.99
CA SER A 13 4.44 -14.07 9.12
C SER A 13 3.90 -13.03 8.12
N CYS A 14 4.63 -11.94 7.88
CA CYS A 14 4.28 -10.92 6.90
C CYS A 14 4.36 -11.42 5.46
N GLU A 15 5.35 -12.25 5.14
CA GLU A 15 5.48 -12.83 3.80
C GLU A 15 4.33 -13.79 3.50
N ARG A 16 3.92 -14.61 4.47
CA ARG A 16 2.72 -15.46 4.33
C ARG A 16 1.46 -14.66 4.12
N VAL A 17 1.23 -13.62 4.92
CA VAL A 17 0.05 -12.74 4.78
C VAL A 17 0.06 -12.03 3.42
N LYS A 18 1.22 -11.54 2.97
CA LYS A 18 1.39 -10.95 1.63
C LYS A 18 0.99 -11.92 0.54
N SER A 19 1.43 -13.18 0.60
CA SER A 19 1.09 -14.21 -0.38
C SER A 19 -0.40 -14.58 -0.38
N ASP A 20 -1.04 -14.68 0.79
CA ASP A 20 -2.50 -14.90 0.90
C ASP A 20 -3.29 -13.76 0.24
N ILE A 21 -2.90 -12.51 0.52
CA ILE A 21 -3.51 -11.33 -0.09
C ILE A 21 -3.29 -11.32 -1.60
N GLN A 22 -2.07 -11.63 -2.05
CA GLN A 22 -1.74 -11.72 -3.47
C GLN A 22 -2.64 -12.73 -4.18
N GLN A 23 -2.76 -13.94 -3.63
CA GLN A 23 -3.64 -14.98 -4.16
C GLN A 23 -5.09 -14.52 -4.19
N LYS A 24 -5.60 -13.87 -3.15
CA LYS A 24 -6.95 -13.29 -3.16
C LYS A 24 -7.14 -12.28 -4.29
N ILE A 25 -6.18 -11.39 -4.50
CA ILE A 25 -6.22 -10.39 -5.57
C ILE A 25 -6.28 -11.07 -6.96
N ILE A 26 -5.47 -12.12 -7.17
CA ILE A 26 -5.49 -12.93 -8.40
C ILE A 26 -6.83 -13.64 -8.59
N ASN A 27 -7.38 -14.24 -7.53
CA ASN A 27 -8.68 -14.90 -7.58
C ASN A 27 -9.84 -13.93 -7.89
N ASN A 28 -9.70 -12.64 -7.57
CA ASN A 28 -10.64 -11.59 -7.97
C ASN A 28 -10.45 -11.12 -9.43
N GLY A 29 -9.47 -11.67 -10.16
CA GLY A 29 -9.23 -11.39 -11.58
C GLY A 29 -8.14 -10.34 -11.85
N VAL A 30 -7.38 -9.92 -10.84
CA VAL A 30 -6.25 -9.00 -11.04
C VAL A 30 -4.95 -9.82 -11.17
N PRO A 31 -4.27 -9.82 -12.33
CA PRO A 31 -3.06 -10.63 -12.52
C PRO A 31 -1.90 -10.14 -11.64
N GLU A 32 -0.97 -11.02 -11.25
CA GLU A 32 0.21 -10.65 -10.44
C GLU A 32 1.03 -9.52 -11.04
N SER A 33 1.13 -9.44 -12.37
CA SER A 33 1.85 -8.36 -13.05
C SER A 33 1.13 -7.01 -12.99
N GLY A 34 -0.16 -7.00 -12.61
CA GLY A 34 -0.99 -5.81 -12.56
C GLY A 34 -0.99 -5.08 -11.23
N PHE A 35 -0.27 -5.60 -10.22
CA PHE A 35 -0.12 -4.98 -8.92
C PHE A 35 1.19 -5.36 -8.24
N THR A 36 1.56 -4.58 -7.23
CA THR A 36 2.73 -4.81 -6.38
C THR A 36 2.28 -4.76 -4.93
N LEU A 37 2.78 -5.70 -4.13
CA LEU A 37 2.58 -5.72 -2.68
C LEU A 37 3.87 -5.38 -1.96
N ASN A 38 3.90 -4.27 -1.22
CA ASN A 38 5.05 -3.82 -0.47
C ASN A 38 4.81 -3.94 1.04
N ILE A 39 5.80 -4.45 1.78
CA ILE A 39 5.71 -4.56 3.24
C ILE A 39 6.51 -3.42 3.83
N VAL A 40 5.84 -2.53 4.57
CA VAL A 40 6.49 -1.39 5.21
C VAL A 40 6.08 -1.32 6.68
N PRO A 41 6.90 -0.70 7.56
CA PRO A 41 6.52 -0.45 8.95
C PRO A 41 5.24 0.39 9.04
N ASN A 42 4.46 0.21 10.11
CA ASN A 42 3.20 0.94 10.33
C ASN A 42 3.32 2.46 10.16
N ASP A 43 4.43 3.04 10.63
CA ASP A 43 4.73 4.47 10.53
C ASP A 43 4.93 4.96 9.08
N GLN A 44 5.37 4.07 8.18
CA GLN A 44 5.63 4.38 6.77
C GLN A 44 4.50 3.93 5.85
N ALA A 45 3.45 3.32 6.40
CA ALA A 45 2.38 2.73 5.63
C ALA A 45 1.34 3.74 5.12
N ASP A 46 1.44 4.98 5.58
CA ASP A 46 0.70 6.13 5.05
C ASP A 46 1.37 6.60 3.75
N GLN A 47 1.13 5.87 2.66
CA GLN A 47 1.57 6.26 1.32
C GLN A 47 0.35 6.67 0.51
N PRO A 48 0.32 7.87 -0.10
CA PRO A 48 -0.84 8.29 -0.88
C PRO A 48 -1.06 7.36 -2.07
N ASP A 49 -0.01 6.91 -2.74
CA ASP A 49 -0.09 6.09 -3.97
C ASP A 49 -0.38 4.59 -3.72
N ALA A 50 -0.55 4.17 -2.47
CA ALA A 50 -0.67 2.75 -2.15
C ALA A 50 -1.72 2.46 -1.07
N GLN A 51 -2.48 1.39 -1.29
CA GLN A 51 -3.61 1.03 -0.45
C GLN A 51 -3.22 -0.02 0.58
N VAL A 52 -3.51 0.23 1.86
CA VAL A 52 -3.32 -0.77 2.92
C VAL A 52 -4.34 -1.89 2.73
N VAL A 53 -3.85 -3.08 2.35
CA VAL A 53 -4.68 -4.28 2.12
C VAL A 53 -4.50 -5.35 3.19
N GLY A 54 -3.53 -5.17 4.09
CA GLY A 54 -3.32 -6.05 5.23
C GLY A 54 -2.32 -5.52 6.25
N HIS A 55 -2.29 -6.19 7.40
CA HIS A 55 -1.42 -5.89 8.53
C HIS A 55 -0.79 -7.20 9.03
N CYS A 56 0.45 -7.14 9.50
CA CYS A 56 1.17 -8.32 10.00
C CYS A 56 2.09 -7.98 11.17
N ALA A 57 2.50 -9.01 11.92
CA ALA A 57 3.29 -8.90 13.15
C ALA A 57 2.66 -7.94 14.18
N ASN A 58 1.40 -8.17 14.57
CA ASN A 58 0.63 -7.33 15.50
C ASN A 58 0.61 -5.85 15.09
N ASP A 59 0.23 -5.58 13.83
CA ASP A 59 0.14 -4.22 13.26
C ASP A 59 1.47 -3.44 13.28
N THR A 60 2.60 -4.11 13.46
CA THR A 60 3.92 -3.48 13.35
C THR A 60 4.26 -3.14 11.90
N PHE A 61 3.77 -3.96 10.96
CA PHE A 61 3.98 -3.78 9.53
C PHE A 61 2.65 -3.83 8.78
N LYS A 62 2.57 -3.07 7.67
CA LYS A 62 1.44 -3.09 6.74
C LYS A 62 1.86 -3.61 5.39
N ILE A 63 0.93 -4.26 4.71
CA ILE A 63 1.04 -4.67 3.33
C ILE A 63 0.28 -3.66 2.48
N LEU A 64 1.03 -2.92 1.66
CA LEU A 64 0.51 -1.90 0.77
C LEU A 64 0.37 -2.48 -0.63
N TYR A 65 -0.75 -2.16 -1.26
CA TYR A 65 -1.10 -2.51 -2.63
C TYR A 65 -0.91 -1.31 -3.53
N THR A 66 -0.07 -1.47 -4.54
CA THR A 66 0.13 -0.48 -5.60
C THR A 66 -0.28 -1.11 -6.91
N ARG A 67 -1.20 -0.49 -7.64
CA ARG A 67 -1.71 -1.05 -8.89
C ARG A 67 -0.81 -0.65 -10.06
N THR A 68 -0.06 -1.61 -10.59
CA THR A 68 0.86 -1.39 -11.72
C THR A 68 0.15 -1.30 -13.08
N SER A 69 -1.08 -1.85 -13.20
CA SER A 69 -1.79 -1.99 -14.49
C SER A 69 -2.58 -0.76 -14.95
N SER A 70 -2.79 0.24 -14.11
CA SER A 70 -3.65 1.37 -14.45
C SER A 70 -2.82 2.65 -14.44
N GLY A 71 -2.47 3.11 -15.64
CA GLY A 71 -2.10 4.51 -15.83
C GLY A 71 -3.14 5.39 -15.14
N ASN A 72 -2.64 6.35 -14.36
CA ASN A 72 -3.35 7.52 -13.86
C ASN A 72 -4.41 7.28 -12.76
N TYR A 73 -3.96 6.89 -11.57
CA TYR A 73 -4.61 7.40 -10.36
C TYR A 73 -3.64 8.33 -9.64
N PRO A 74 -3.62 9.65 -9.94
CA PRO A 74 -3.37 10.58 -8.86
C PRO A 74 -4.54 10.39 -7.89
N VAL A 75 -4.37 9.57 -6.85
CA VAL A 75 -5.07 9.88 -5.61
C VAL A 75 -4.39 11.11 -5.08
N SER A 76 -4.85 12.22 -5.64
CA SER A 76 -4.63 13.54 -5.14
C SER A 76 -4.75 13.47 -3.63
N GLY A 77 -3.75 14.01 -2.93
CA GLY A 77 -4.00 14.74 -1.69
C GLY A 77 -4.93 15.93 -1.97
N ALA A 78 -6.14 15.66 -2.44
CA ALA A 78 -7.21 16.62 -2.67
C ALA A 78 -8.54 16.01 -2.22
N GLY A 79 -8.53 15.46 -1.01
CA GLY A 79 -9.66 15.61 -0.11
C GLY A 79 -9.43 16.87 0.73
N THR A 80 -9.42 18.04 0.07
CA THR A 80 -9.76 19.29 0.74
C THR A 80 -11.11 19.04 1.42
N GLN A 81 -11.08 18.96 2.74
CA GLN A 81 -12.27 19.12 3.55
C GLN A 81 -12.84 20.50 3.21
N GLU A 82 -13.99 20.47 2.55
CA GLU A 82 -15.12 21.34 2.86
C GLU A 82 -14.85 22.85 2.81
N ASN A 83 -15.14 23.47 1.66
CA ASN A 83 -16.12 24.58 1.59
C ASN A 83 -16.33 25.04 0.14
N ALA A 84 -17.52 24.79 -0.38
CA ALA A 84 -18.16 25.58 -1.43
C ALA A 84 -19.58 25.88 -0.91
N PRO A 85 -20.17 27.07 -1.17
CA PRO A 85 -20.31 27.59 -2.52
C PRO A 85 -19.96 29.08 -2.69
N ALA A 86 -19.77 29.45 -3.96
CA ALA A 86 -19.68 30.81 -4.44
C ALA A 86 -20.96 31.61 -4.17
N GLU A 87 -20.81 32.90 -3.86
CA GLU A 87 -21.75 33.92 -4.33
C GLU A 87 -20.99 35.22 -4.67
N PRO A 88 -21.22 35.83 -5.84
CA PRO A 88 -20.71 37.16 -6.19
C PRO A 88 -21.73 38.25 -5.84
N GLN A 89 -21.25 39.33 -5.20
CA GLN A 89 -21.63 40.76 -5.27
C GLN A 89 -21.32 41.45 -3.93
#